data_AF-R0C157-F1
#
_entry.id   AF-R0C157-F1
#
_cell.length_a   1.000
_cell.length_b   1.000
_cell.length_c   1.000
_cell.angle_alpha   90.00
_cell.angle_beta   90.00
_cell.angle_gamma   90.00
#
_symmetry.space_group_name_H-M   'P 1'
#
loop_
_entity.id
_entity.type
_entity.pdbx_description
1 polymer ?
#
loop_
_entity_poly.entity_id
_entity_poly.type
_entity_poly.pdbx_seq_one_letter_code
_entity_poly.pdbx_strand_id
1 'polypeptide(L)'
;MCGMDSSAWKDYNALFMDGLRQGMLLEGFTQPEIEEYFKKADDIEITKTHGRRSVSGLNQMDNYLWNIPVKVRDDELFQAVHCHEVNRERCKMAGYEGDNIPVECFERDMKRIGIV
;
A
#
# COMPACT_ATOMS: atom_id res chain seq x y z
N MET A 1 11.83 -1.07 -2.36
CA MET A 1 12.18 0.35 -2.14
C MET A 1 13.50 0.62 -2.86
N CYS A 2 13.51 1.55 -3.81
CA CYS A 2 14.65 1.79 -4.71
C CYS A 2 15.91 2.30 -3.98
N GLY A 3 15.75 3.05 -2.88
CA GLY A 3 16.84 3.58 -2.06
C GLY A 3 17.22 2.75 -0.83
N MET A 4 16.77 1.50 -0.72
CA MET A 4 17.04 0.66 0.46
C MET A 4 18.40 -0.04 0.34
N ASP A 5 19.28 0.20 1.32
CA ASP A 5 20.55 -0.53 1.44
C ASP A 5 20.40 -1.88 2.17
N SER A 6 21.48 -2.68 2.15
CA SER A 6 21.51 -4.00 2.78
C SER A 6 21.23 -3.97 4.30
N SER A 7 21.55 -2.87 5.00
CA SER A 7 21.32 -2.71 6.43
C SER A 7 19.86 -2.43 6.77
N ALA A 8 19.17 -1.64 5.93
CA ALA A 8 17.78 -1.27 6.09
C ALA A 8 16.81 -2.48 5.99
N TRP A 9 17.28 -3.63 5.48
CA TRP A 9 16.54 -4.89 5.54
C TRP A 9 16.26 -5.39 6.96
N LYS A 10 17.10 -5.03 7.95
CA LYS A 10 16.87 -5.37 9.36
C LYS A 10 15.65 -4.66 9.93
N ASP A 11 15.41 -3.44 9.45
CA ASP A 11 14.33 -2.55 9.90
C ASP A 11 13.16 -2.51 8.92
N TYR A 12 13.06 -3.52 8.03
CA TYR A 12 12.07 -3.59 6.96
C TYR A 12 10.64 -3.36 7.46
N ASN A 13 10.28 -3.95 8.60
CA ASN A 13 8.93 -3.81 9.17
C ASN A 13 8.63 -2.35 9.53
N ALA A 14 9.57 -1.66 10.18
CA ALA A 14 9.40 -0.27 10.56
C ALA A 14 9.29 0.62 9.31
N LEU A 15 10.14 0.38 8.30
CA LEU A 15 10.14 1.12 7.04
C LEU A 15 8.85 0.89 6.23
N PHE A 16 8.35 -0.35 6.21
CA PHE A 16 7.07 -0.66 5.59
C PHE A 16 5.92 0.08 6.28
N MET A 17 5.90 0.08 7.62
CA MET A 17 4.87 0.78 8.40
C MET A 17 4.92 2.29 8.21
N ASP A 18 6.12 2.86 8.06
CA ASP A 18 6.29 4.27 7.73
C ASP A 18 5.74 4.59 6.33
N GLY A 19 6.11 3.79 5.33
CA GLY A 19 5.58 3.92 3.97
C GLY A 19 4.06 3.75 3.90
N LEU A 20 3.48 2.84 4.69
CA LEU A 20 2.03 2.65 4.78
C LEU A 20 1.34 3.90 5.35
N ARG A 21 1.90 4.50 6.42
CA ARG A 21 1.40 5.78 6.96
C ARG A 21 1.48 6.89 5.92
N GLN A 22 2.60 7.01 5.22
CA GLN A 22 2.77 8.00 4.16
C GLN A 22 1.76 7.80 3.03
N GLY A 23 1.48 6.55 2.65
CA GLY A 23 0.43 6.21 1.68
C GLY A 23 -0.96 6.63 2.14
N MET A 24 -1.33 6.36 3.39
CA MET A 24 -2.62 6.78 3.94
C MET A 24 -2.75 8.30 4.04
N LEU A 25 -1.70 8.99 4.49
CA LEU A 25 -1.66 10.46 4.53
C LEU A 25 -1.83 11.06 3.12
N LEU A 26 -1.19 10.46 2.11
CA LEU A 26 -1.28 10.90 0.72
C LEU A 26 -2.70 10.78 0.15
N GLU A 27 -3.47 9.79 0.58
CA GLU A 27 -4.88 9.63 0.20
C GLU A 27 -5.84 10.50 1.04
N GLY A 28 -5.32 11.29 1.98
CA GLY A 28 -6.08 12.29 2.73
C GLY A 28 -6.58 11.85 4.11
N PHE A 29 -6.20 10.66 4.57
CA PHE A 29 -6.50 10.24 5.95
C PHE A 29 -5.64 11.02 6.95
N THR A 30 -6.25 11.40 8.07
CA THR A 30 -5.59 12.12 9.15
C THR A 30 -4.77 11.17 10.03
N GLN A 31 -3.76 11.72 10.71
CA GLN A 31 -2.94 10.95 11.66
C GLN A 31 -3.78 10.19 12.72
N PRO A 32 -4.83 10.78 13.34
CA PRO A 32 -5.68 10.05 14.27
C PRO A 32 -6.47 8.89 13.64
N GLU A 33 -6.98 9.06 12.41
CA GLU A 33 -7.71 7.99 11.70
C GLU A 33 -6.78 6.82 11.36
N ILE A 34 -5.55 7.11 10.95
CA ILE A 34 -4.51 6.11 10.66
C ILE A 34 -4.16 5.32 11.93
N GLU A 35 -3.99 5.99 13.06
CA GLU A 35 -3.67 5.35 14.34
C GLU A 35 -4.81 4.48 14.86
N GLU A 36 -6.05 4.95 14.76
CA GLU A 36 -7.23 4.15 15.14
C GLU A 36 -7.39 2.93 14.22
N TYR A 37 -7.07 3.07 12.92
CA TYR A 37 -7.06 1.92 12.01
C TYR A 37 -6.06 0.86 12.46
N PHE A 38 -4.80 1.24 12.72
CA PHE A 38 -3.80 0.28 13.17
C PHE A 38 -4.12 -0.34 14.52
N LYS A 39 -4.78 0.39 15.42
CA LYS A 39 -5.27 -0.16 16.68
C LYS A 39 -6.35 -1.23 16.48
N LYS A 40 -7.19 -1.10 15.45
CA LYS A 40 -8.23 -2.09 15.12
C LYS A 40 -7.71 -3.26 14.27
N ALA A 41 -6.66 -3.05 13.48
CA ALA A 41 -6.15 -4.01 12.50
C ALA A 41 -5.42 -5.23 13.10
N ASP A 42 -5.33 -5.32 14.44
CA ASP A 42 -4.55 -6.32 15.18
C ASP A 42 -3.05 -6.32 14.77
N ASP A 43 -2.28 -7.29 15.25
CA ASP A 43 -0.86 -7.39 14.92
C ASP A 43 -0.63 -7.59 13.42
N ILE A 44 0.26 -6.78 12.85
CA ILE A 44 0.62 -6.85 11.43
C ILE A 44 1.65 -7.95 11.23
N GLU A 45 1.27 -8.99 10.49
CA GLU A 45 2.18 -10.06 10.08
C GLU A 45 2.73 -9.82 8.66
N ILE A 46 4.05 -9.68 8.55
CA ILE A 46 4.73 -9.58 7.26
C ILE A 46 5.16 -10.98 6.81
N THR A 47 4.58 -11.44 5.71
CA THR A 47 4.90 -12.74 5.11
C THR A 47 5.73 -12.55 3.83
N LYS A 48 6.84 -13.30 3.71
CA LYS A 48 7.64 -13.35 2.50
C LYS A 48 7.15 -14.48 1.62
N THR A 49 6.74 -14.19 0.39
CA THR A 49 6.29 -15.20 -0.56
C THR A 49 7.28 -15.34 -1.71
N HIS A 50 7.63 -16.58 -2.07
CA HIS A 50 8.53 -16.87 -3.21
C HIS A 50 7.79 -16.89 -4.56
N GLY A 51 6.85 -15.96 -4.80
CA GLY A 51 6.20 -15.80 -6.12
C GLY A 51 5.16 -16.87 -6.50
N ARG A 52 4.31 -17.31 -5.56
CA ARG A 52 3.18 -18.22 -5.88
C ARG A 52 2.04 -17.46 -6.55
N ARG A 53 1.15 -18.18 -7.27
CA ARG A 53 -0.02 -17.65 -8.01
C ARG A 53 -0.87 -16.60 -7.25
N SER A 54 -0.86 -16.65 -5.91
CA SER A 54 -1.51 -15.68 -5.02
C SER A 54 -0.98 -14.25 -5.13
N VAL A 55 0.18 -14.01 -5.77
CA VAL A 55 0.70 -12.64 -6.03
C VAL A 55 0.35 -12.10 -7.42
N SER A 56 -0.52 -12.78 -8.18
CA SER A 56 -0.88 -12.36 -9.55
C SER A 56 -1.44 -10.93 -9.63
N GLY A 57 -2.20 -10.47 -8.62
CA GLY A 57 -2.64 -9.08 -8.52
C GLY A 57 -1.48 -8.09 -8.36
N LEU A 58 -0.47 -8.43 -7.55
CA LEU A 58 0.73 -7.62 -7.40
C LEU A 58 1.55 -7.56 -8.70
N ASN A 59 1.61 -8.65 -9.46
CA ASN A 59 2.29 -8.65 -10.76
C ASN A 59 1.56 -7.77 -11.79
N GLN A 60 0.23 -7.70 -11.74
CA GLN A 60 -0.53 -6.78 -12.60
C GLN A 60 -0.25 -5.32 -12.21
N MET A 61 -0.25 -5.02 -10.91
CA MET A 61 0.12 -3.71 -10.39
C MET A 61 1.55 -3.32 -10.80
N ASP A 62 2.51 -4.24 -10.73
CA ASP A 62 3.89 -3.99 -11.18
C ASP A 62 3.96 -3.62 -12.66
N ASN A 63 3.26 -4.37 -13.53
CA ASN A 63 3.17 -4.02 -14.96
C ASN A 63 2.53 -2.65 -15.19
N TYR A 64 1.51 -2.27 -14.41
CA TYR A 64 0.91 -0.95 -14.49
C TYR A 64 1.91 0.14 -14.10
N LEU A 65 2.65 -0.05 -13.00
CA LEU A 65 3.63 0.91 -12.50
C LEU A 65 4.71 1.24 -13.53
N TRP A 66 5.15 0.26 -14.33
CA TRP A 66 6.12 0.49 -15.42
C TRP A 66 5.63 1.43 -16.53
N ASN A 67 4.32 1.61 -16.67
CA ASN A 67 3.72 2.47 -17.69
C ASN A 67 3.49 3.91 -17.20
N ILE A 68 3.67 4.18 -15.90
CA ILE A 68 3.55 5.53 -15.36
C ILE A 68 4.72 6.38 -15.88
N PRO A 69 4.49 7.55 -16.52
CA PRO A 69 5.55 8.37 -17.11
C PRO A 69 6.30 9.20 -16.05
N VAL A 70 6.59 8.61 -14.89
CA VAL A 70 7.26 9.23 -13.75
C VAL A 70 8.47 8.39 -13.39
N LYS A 71 9.61 9.05 -13.21
CA LYS A 71 10.83 8.35 -12.81
C LYS A 71 10.75 7.96 -11.34
N VAL A 72 11.10 6.71 -11.04
CA VAL A 72 11.39 6.27 -9.69
C VAL A 72 12.57 7.06 -9.15
N ARG A 73 12.45 7.51 -7.90
CA ARG A 73 13.47 8.28 -7.19
C ARG A 73 14.32 7.33 -6.34
N ASP A 74 15.60 7.25 -6.64
CA ASP A 74 16.54 6.37 -5.93
C ASP A 74 17.01 6.94 -4.58
N ASP A 75 16.78 8.22 -4.34
CA ASP A 75 17.00 8.92 -3.07
C ASP A 75 15.83 8.81 -2.08
N GLU A 76 14.71 8.21 -2.50
CA GLU A 76 13.49 8.10 -1.70
C GLU A 76 13.05 6.64 -1.49
N LEU A 77 12.70 6.31 -0.25
CA LEU A 77 12.13 4.99 0.07
C LEU A 77 10.66 4.88 -0.34
N PHE A 78 9.89 5.94 -0.10
CA PHE A 78 8.47 6.03 -0.45
C PHE A 78 8.30 6.74 -1.80
N GLN A 79 7.57 6.13 -2.72
CA GLN A 79 7.39 6.63 -4.08
C GLN A 79 5.97 7.19 -4.24
N ALA A 80 5.75 8.42 -3.76
CA ALA A 80 4.41 8.99 -3.60
C ALA A 80 3.53 8.87 -4.85
N VAL A 81 4.03 9.26 -6.03
CA VAL A 81 3.25 9.19 -7.27
C VAL A 81 2.90 7.74 -7.63
N HIS A 82 3.85 6.82 -7.55
CA HIS A 82 3.60 5.40 -7.86
C HIS A 82 2.58 4.80 -6.88
N CYS A 83 2.68 5.11 -5.59
CA CYS A 83 1.71 4.68 -4.59
C CYS A 83 0.31 5.25 -4.85
N HIS A 84 0.21 6.53 -5.21
CA HIS A 84 -1.06 7.17 -5.54
C HIS A 84 -1.74 6.56 -6.77
N GLU A 85 -0.96 6.32 -7.83
CA GLU A 85 -1.46 5.78 -9.10
C GLU A 85 -1.86 4.30 -8.97
N VAL A 86 -1.07 3.48 -8.29
CA VAL A 86 -1.39 2.05 -8.14
C VAL A 86 -2.66 1.83 -7.31
N ASN A 87 -2.94 2.72 -6.35
CA ASN A 87 -4.18 2.68 -5.57
C ASN A 87 -5.44 3.01 -6.39
N ARG A 88 -5.28 3.50 -7.62
CA ARG A 88 -6.33 3.78 -8.60
C ARG A 88 -6.46 2.70 -9.68
N GLU A 89 -5.49 1.79 -9.76
CA GLU A 89 -5.53 0.70 -10.73
C GLU A 89 -6.56 -0.35 -10.28
N ARG A 90 -7.47 -0.70 -11.19
CA ARG A 90 -8.56 -1.63 -10.89
C ARG A 90 -8.03 -3.02 -10.63
N CYS A 91 -8.47 -3.64 -9.54
CA CYS A 91 -8.10 -5.01 -9.21
C CYS A 91 -9.20 -5.74 -8.44
N LYS A 92 -9.05 -7.07 -8.32
CA LYS A 92 -9.91 -7.88 -7.46
C LYS A 92 -9.51 -7.68 -6.00
N MET A 93 -10.48 -7.28 -5.19
CA MET A 93 -10.28 -6.98 -3.78
C MET A 93 -11.05 -7.98 -2.91
N ALA A 94 -10.43 -8.46 -1.83
CA ALA A 94 -11.11 -9.33 -0.89
C ALA A 94 -12.31 -8.61 -0.24
N GLY A 95 -13.46 -9.29 -0.14
CA GLY A 95 -14.68 -8.70 0.43
C GLY A 95 -15.49 -7.82 -0.53
N TYR A 96 -15.05 -7.65 -1.79
CA TYR A 96 -15.76 -6.91 -2.82
C TYR A 96 -16.02 -7.78 -4.05
N GLU A 97 -17.18 -7.62 -4.69
CA GLU A 97 -17.47 -8.29 -5.94
C GLU A 97 -16.84 -7.54 -7.13
N GLY A 98 -16.24 -8.29 -8.08
CA GLY A 98 -15.69 -7.74 -9.31
C GLY A 98 -14.38 -6.95 -9.15
N ASP A 99 -14.05 -6.18 -10.19
CA ASP A 99 -12.85 -5.33 -10.23
C ASP A 99 -13.16 -3.94 -9.67
N ASN A 100 -12.45 -3.56 -8.60
CA ASN A 100 -12.70 -2.36 -7.82
C ASN A 100 -11.46 -1.46 -7.77
N ILE A 101 -11.66 -0.22 -7.34
CA ILE A 101 -10.58 0.75 -7.13
C ILE A 101 -10.12 0.64 -5.66
N PRO A 102 -8.85 0.28 -5.39
CA PRO A 102 -8.36 0.04 -4.03
C PRO A 102 -8.62 1.17 -3.04
N VAL A 103 -8.34 2.43 -3.40
CA VAL A 103 -8.53 3.57 -2.49
C VAL A 103 -10.00 3.76 -2.10
N GLU A 104 -10.94 3.55 -3.03
CA GLU A 104 -12.37 3.67 -2.74
C GLU A 104 -12.86 2.54 -1.84
N CYS A 105 -12.38 1.31 -2.07
CA CYS A 105 -12.67 0.18 -1.19
C CYS A 105 -12.16 0.44 0.22
N PHE A 106 -10.93 0.94 0.34
CA PHE A 106 -10.35 1.25 1.64
C PHE A 106 -11.13 2.36 2.37
N GLU A 107 -11.52 3.43 1.67
CA GLU A 107 -12.37 4.48 2.24
C GLU A 107 -13.72 3.93 2.74
N ARG A 108 -14.37 3.05 1.97
CA ARG A 108 -15.62 2.39 2.38
C ARG A 108 -15.42 1.49 3.60
N ASP A 109 -14.30 0.78 3.66
CA ASP A 109 -13.96 -0.06 4.81
C ASP A 109 -13.73 0.79 6.07
N MET A 110 -13.01 1.91 5.96
CA MET A 110 -12.78 2.88 7.04
C MET A 110 -14.10 3.44 7.60
N LYS A 111 -15.07 3.76 6.71
CA LYS A 111 -16.43 4.16 7.12
C LYS A 111 -17.20 3.04 7.80
N ARG A 112 -17.12 1.81 7.27
CA ARG A 112 -17.81 0.64 7.83
C ARG A 112 -17.37 0.34 9.27
N ILE A 113 -16.09 0.57 9.59
CA ILE A 113 -15.53 0.35 10.93
C ILE A 113 -15.58 1.59 11.83
N GLY A 114 -16.21 2.67 11.36
CA GLY A 114 -16.49 3.88 12.14
C GLY A 114 -15.28 4.73 12.46
N ILE A 115 -14.26 4.74 11.57
CA ILE A 115 -13.10 5.62 11.71
C ILE A 115 -13.32 6.95 11.01
N VAL A 116 -13.94 6.91 9.82
CA VAL A 116 -14.29 8.06 8.97
C VAL A 116 -15.81 8.19 8.87
#